data_AF-A0A0G0VVA8-F1
#
_entry.id   AF-A0A0G0VVA8-F1
#
_cell.length_a   1.000
_cell.length_b   1.000
_cell.length_c   1.000
_cell.angle_alpha   90.00
_cell.angle_beta   90.00
_cell.angle_gamma   90.00
#
_symmetry.space_group_name_H-M   'P 1'
#
loop_
_entity.id
_entity.type
_entity.pdbx_description
1 polymer ?
#
loop_
_entity_poly.entity_id
_entity_poly.type
_entity_poly.pdbx_seq_one_letter_code
_entity_poly.pdbx_strand_id
1 'polypeptide(L)' 'MVCRNSGMELGHVDDVVFKVKNSKQGDGHFGLMSKNAVNRAEAYTEGVISALVRFIRPELFYE' A
#
# COMPACT_ATOMS: atom_id res chain seq x y z
N MET A 1 -2.57 -5.88 -8.41
CA MET A 1 -1.25 -6.45 -8.08
C MET A 1 -1.40 -7.96 -8.00
N VAL A 2 -0.62 -8.72 -8.78
CA VAL A 2 -0.73 -10.19 -8.85
C VAL A 2 0.53 -10.79 -8.24
N CYS A 3 0.37 -11.73 -7.31
CA CYS A 3 1.50 -12.41 -6.69
C CYS A 3 2.11 -13.42 -7.68
N ARG A 4 3.39 -13.21 -8.00
CA ARG A 4 4.11 -13.83 -9.13
C ARG A 4 4.24 -15.36 -9.07
N ASN A 5 4.02 -15.97 -7.90
CA ASN A 5 4.17 -17.42 -7.71
C ASN A 5 2.88 -18.24 -7.85
N SER A 6 1.70 -17.61 -7.98
CA SER A 6 0.44 -18.36 -8.05
C SER A 6 -0.61 -17.76 -8.99
N GLY A 7 -0.30 -16.65 -9.66
CA GLY A 7 -1.29 -15.92 -10.49
C GLY A 7 -2.48 -15.38 -9.69
N MET A 8 -2.43 -15.48 -8.36
CA MET A 8 -3.51 -15.06 -7.47
C MET A 8 -3.44 -13.54 -7.27
N GLU A 9 -4.59 -12.88 -7.38
CA GLU A 9 -4.70 -11.47 -7.07
C GLU A 9 -4.36 -11.21 -5.60
N LEU A 10 -3.59 -10.15 -5.32
CA LEU A 10 -3.17 -9.78 -3.97
C LEU A 10 -4.35 -9.70 -2.99
N GLY A 11 -5.49 -9.17 -3.42
CA GLY A 11 -6.69 -9.11 -2.57
C GLY A 11 -7.28 -10.48 -2.20
N HIS A 12 -7.17 -11.47 -3.08
CA HIS A 12 -7.57 -12.85 -2.73
C HIS A 12 -6.56 -13.51 -1.80
N VAL A 13 -5.27 -13.22 -1.96
CA VAL A 13 -4.23 -13.69 -1.03
C VAL A 13 -4.47 -13.11 0.37
N ASP A 14 -4.75 -11.81 0.45
CA ASP A 14 -5.05 -11.12 1.71
C ASP A 14 -6.31 -11.69 2.38
N ASP A 15 -7.38 -11.93 1.62
CA ASP A 15 -8.61 -12.53 2.14
C ASP A 15 -8.38 -13.95 2.72
N VAL A 16 -7.54 -14.76 2.06
CA VAL A 16 -7.20 -16.13 2.51
C VAL A 16 -6.31 -16.10 3.75
N VAL A 17 -5.28 -15.25 3.78
CA VAL A 17 -4.30 -15.18 4.88
C VAL A 17 -4.90 -14.55 6.13
N PHE A 18 -5.67 -13.47 5.99
CA PHE A 18 -6.24 -12.74 7.11
C PHE A 18 -7.67 -13.19 7.47
N LYS A 19 -8.22 -14.17 6.73
CA LYS A 19 -9.59 -14.71 6.90
C LYS A 19 -10.68 -13.63 6.89
N VAL A 20 -10.48 -12.58 6.09
CA VAL A 20 -11.45 -11.48 5.93
C VAL A 20 -12.12 -11.62 4.57
N LYS A 21 -13.43 -11.38 4.47
CA LYS A 21 -14.13 -11.27 3.18
C LYS A 21 -14.15 -9.81 2.75
N ASN A 22 -13.78 -9.52 1.49
CA ASN A 22 -13.84 -8.19 0.87
C ASN A 22 -12.83 -7.15 1.42
N SER A 23 -11.56 -7.52 1.57
CA SER A 23 -10.47 -6.55 1.83
C SER A 23 -10.41 -5.40 0.80
N LYS A 24 -10.95 -5.61 -0.41
CA LYS A 24 -11.05 -4.60 -1.48
C LYS A 24 -11.90 -3.37 -1.12
N GLN A 25 -12.85 -3.46 -0.18
CA GLN A 25 -13.72 -2.34 0.21
C GLN A 25 -13.48 -1.79 1.63
N GLY A 26 -12.61 -2.41 2.43
CA GLY A 26 -12.25 -1.96 3.78
C GLY A 26 -10.91 -1.23 3.86
N ASP A 27 -10.21 -1.34 4.99
CA ASP A 27 -8.91 -0.71 5.28
C ASP A 27 -7.75 -1.17 4.35
N GLY A 28 -8.05 -2.12 3.44
CA GLY A 28 -7.13 -2.66 2.45
C GLY A 28 -5.99 -3.47 3.07
N HIS A 29 -5.03 -3.86 2.22
CA HIS A 29 -3.82 -4.58 2.61
C HIS A 29 -3.07 -3.88 3.76
N PHE A 30 -2.99 -2.55 3.71
CA PHE A 30 -2.28 -1.74 4.71
C PHE A 30 -2.92 -1.78 6.09
N GLY A 31 -4.25 -1.70 6.19
CA GLY A 31 -4.94 -1.87 7.47
C GLY A 31 -4.77 -3.27 8.05
N LEU A 32 -4.93 -4.30 7.21
CA LEU A 32 -4.79 -5.71 7.62
C LEU A 32 -3.38 -6.05 8.12
N MET A 33 -2.35 -5.56 7.43
CA MET A 33 -0.95 -5.77 7.80
C MET A 33 -0.51 -4.96 9.02
N SER A 34 -1.09 -3.77 9.23
CA SER A 34 -0.69 -2.84 10.30
C SER A 34 -1.58 -2.89 11.55
N LYS A 35 -2.56 -3.80 11.61
CA LYS A 35 -3.61 -3.81 12.66
C LYS A 35 -4.35 -2.46 12.75
N ASN A 36 -4.68 -1.88 11.59
CA ASN A 36 -5.32 -0.56 11.46
C ASN A 36 -4.51 0.61 12.08
N ALA A 37 -3.19 0.45 12.23
CA ALA A 37 -2.33 1.56 12.63
C ALA A 37 -2.16 2.60 11.52
N VAL A 38 -2.29 2.19 10.25
CA VAL A 38 -2.21 3.09 9.09
C VAL A 38 -3.27 2.67 8.07
N ASN A 39 -4.10 3.62 7.66
CA ASN A 39 -5.08 3.38 6.61
C ASN A 39 -4.48 3.57 5.21
N ARG A 40 -5.17 3.09 4.17
CA ARG A 40 -4.70 3.16 2.78
C ARG A 40 -4.44 4.60 2.30
N ALA A 41 -5.23 5.57 2.74
CA ALA A 41 -5.08 6.95 2.32
C ALA A 41 -3.82 7.58 2.95
N GLU A 42 -3.55 7.32 4.23
CA GLU A 42 -2.34 7.77 4.93
C GLU A 42 -1.08 7.19 4.28
N ALA A 43 -1.05 5.87 4.04
CA ALA A 43 0.08 5.22 3.40
C ALA A 43 0.39 5.81 2.01
N TYR A 44 -0.64 6.07 1.20
CA TYR A 44 -0.44 6.71 -0.10
C TYR A 44 -0.08 8.19 0.00
N THR A 45 -0.61 8.92 0.98
CA THR A 45 -0.29 10.33 1.20
C THR A 45 1.20 10.47 1.50
N GLU A 46 1.71 9.71 2.46
CA GLU A 46 3.13 9.72 2.83
C GLU A 46 4.03 9.26 1.68
N GLY A 47 3.60 8.24 0.93
CA GLY A 47 4.34 7.76 -0.25
C GLY A 47 4.42 8.81 -1.37
N VAL A 48 3.33 9.52 -1.64
CA VAL A 48 3.30 10.60 -2.65
C VAL A 48 4.12 11.80 -2.18
N ILE A 49 4.01 12.22 -0.92
CA ILE A 49 4.83 13.29 -0.35
C ILE A 49 6.31 12.95 -0.50
N SER A 50 6.70 11.73 -0.15
CA SER A 50 8.08 11.24 -0.29
C SER A 50 8.55 11.26 -1.74
N ALA A 51 7.70 10.88 -2.70
CA ALA A 51 8.02 10.95 -4.12
C ALA A 51 8.17 12.41 -4.63
N LEU A 52 7.43 13.36 -4.03
CA LEU A 52 7.48 14.77 -4.41
C LEU A 52 8.67 15.53 -3.80
N VAL A 53 9.42 14.93 -2.86
CA VAL A 53 10.61 15.56 -2.25
C VAL A 53 11.60 16.05 -3.32
N ARG A 54 11.72 15.34 -4.44
CA ARG A 54 12.58 15.75 -5.56
C ARG A 54 12.20 17.11 -6.17
N PHE A 55 10.93 17.48 -6.15
CA PHE A 55 10.46 18.76 -6.66
C PHE A 55 10.50 19.86 -5.60
N ILE A 56 10.39 19.49 -4.31
CA ILE A 56 10.45 20.43 -3.18
C ILE A 56 11.90 20.83 -2.89
N ARG A 57 12.83 19.88 -2.99
CA ARG A 57 14.26 20.05 -2.72
C ARG A 57 15.08 19.69 -3.97
N PRO A 58 14.88 20.40 -5.09
CA PRO A 58 15.56 20.09 -6.35
C PRO A 58 17.08 19.99 -6.18
N GLU A 59 17.67 20.88 -5.37
CA GLU A 59 19.10 20.98 -5.12
C GLU A 59 19.75 19.72 -4.53
N LEU A 60 18.97 18.83 -3.90
CA LEU A 60 19.51 17.59 -3.32
C LEU A 60 19.73 16.47 -4.35
N PHE A 61 19.27 16.66 -5.59
CA PHE A 61 19.25 15.58 -6.55
C PHE A 61 19.66 15.98 -7.98
N TYR A 62 19.93 17.25 -8.27
CA TYR A 62 20.57 17.65 -9.53
C TYR A 62 22.08 17.54 -9.34
N GLU A 63 22.71 16.60 -10.07
CA GLU A 63 24.12 16.67 -10.49
C GLU A 63 24.18 17.08 -11.95
#